data_AF-A0A965W116-F1
#
_entry.id   AF-A0A965W116-F1
#
_cell.length_a   1.000
_cell.length_b   1.000
_cell.length_c   1.000
_cell.angle_alpha   90.00
_cell.angle_beta   90.00
_cell.angle_gamma   90.00
#
_symmetry.space_group_name_H-M   'P 1'
#
loop_
_entity.id
_entity.type
_entity.pdbx_description
1 polymer ?
#
loop_
_entity_poly.entity_id
_entity_poly.type
_entity_poly.pdbx_seq_one_letter_code
_entity_poly.pdbx_strand_id
1 'polypeptide(L)'
;MSSKTTLFSLFFLTTFTFWSQEFNYIIQWQEHTYADQNDIVQQFSQIKDCGLDNGIPFFFQKEQLKFQSGEVTLKNFDFEIAPNTDKLHLEKLNKEIPTEFKPEYKVTTAGKEHFFVVYCFPYILKNNQLLRLKSISFQVSKKENPAFQKDFALNSVLRDGSGVWYKIAVQNDGFYKIDKSFLENCGINTSGLNPSSINIFGNGFGSLPDLNSIPRPDDLVKNAIYISGESDGSFDNGDYILFYGFGPNKWYPNGTAEFEQRKNVYSDNSYYFINVNSNDTPLRVQSVPNNDLSPDTTISNYDFRDVYENDILNLVSGGQRWYGELFDVDLERTINFSIPNIDTEPVRFKTAIASNAVSSSGTAQRYSVNGNILLDAILPASGGVDYSRSTKAFNLINPPSSIPLKITVIRNSPNVLTYLDRVVLNTKRKLVFYGTQFGFRLLSANNASSNAAYEILNFPSTGFVWDVSDRQRPKKIEGVLASNIFTFKTSFEYKEFAASNGSSYYTLKELEQLLTKIYTHYRRQIIS
;
A
#
# COMPACT_ATOMS: atom_id res chain seq x y z
N MET A 1 -40.44 49.25 48.21
CA MET A 1 -39.16 48.76 48.79
C MET A 1 -38.51 47.86 47.76
N SER A 2 -37.39 48.30 47.20
CA SER A 2 -36.64 47.63 46.13
C SER A 2 -35.77 46.52 46.73
N SER A 3 -36.00 45.26 46.35
CA SER A 3 -35.05 44.18 46.62
C SER A 3 -34.17 43.99 45.40
N LYS A 4 -32.91 44.44 45.49
CA LYS A 4 -31.86 44.10 44.53
C LYS A 4 -31.42 42.66 44.79
N THR A 5 -31.72 41.76 43.86
CA THR A 5 -31.20 40.39 43.87
C THR A 5 -29.88 40.38 43.10
N THR A 6 -28.77 40.36 43.82
CA THR A 6 -27.43 40.27 43.25
C THR A 6 -27.18 38.83 42.79
N LEU A 7 -27.09 38.60 41.47
CA LEU A 7 -26.80 37.30 40.89
C LEU A 7 -25.28 37.04 40.98
N PHE A 8 -24.87 36.10 41.82
CA PHE A 8 -23.48 35.65 41.93
C PHE A 8 -23.22 34.61 40.82
N SER A 9 -22.50 35.01 39.76
CA SER A 9 -22.06 34.09 38.71
C SER A 9 -20.79 33.37 39.17
N LEU A 10 -20.92 32.08 39.49
CA LEU A 10 -19.82 31.22 39.91
C LEU A 10 -19.07 30.73 38.65
N PHE A 11 -17.95 31.38 38.30
CA PHE A 11 -17.04 30.88 37.27
C PHE A 11 -16.36 29.60 37.78
N PHE A 12 -16.81 28.43 37.31
CA PHE A 12 -16.07 27.18 37.46
C PHE A 12 -14.86 27.24 36.51
N LEU A 13 -13.69 27.57 37.06
CA LEU A 13 -12.41 27.34 36.37
C LEU A 13 -12.19 25.81 36.33
N THR A 14 -12.54 25.16 35.23
CA THR A 14 -12.15 23.76 35.00
C THR A 14 -10.66 23.73 34.66
N THR A 15 -9.83 23.49 35.68
CA THR A 15 -8.42 23.17 35.46
C THR A 15 -8.33 21.77 34.85
N PHE A 16 -8.22 21.68 33.53
CA PHE A 16 -7.80 20.44 32.86
C PHE A 16 -6.36 20.14 33.28
N THR A 17 -6.18 19.21 34.22
CA THR A 17 -4.87 18.66 34.52
C THR A 17 -4.48 17.73 33.36
N PHE A 18 -3.62 18.21 32.47
CA PHE A 18 -3.01 17.37 31.45
C PHE A 18 -1.94 16.52 32.11
N TRP A 19 -2.27 15.25 32.37
CA TRP A 19 -1.30 14.28 32.87
C TRP A 19 -0.34 13.90 31.73
N SER A 20 0.95 14.10 31.96
CA SER A 20 2.02 13.71 31.05
C SER A 20 3.12 13.01 31.85
N GLN A 21 3.75 12.00 31.26
CA GLN A 21 4.94 11.34 31.80
C GLN A 21 6.14 11.65 30.89
N GLU A 22 7.31 11.88 31.49
CA GLU A 22 8.55 12.02 30.76
C GLU A 22 9.45 10.82 31.02
N PHE A 23 10.04 10.30 29.95
CA PHE A 23 10.98 9.19 29.98
C PHE A 23 12.31 9.69 29.43
N ASN A 24 13.36 9.64 30.24
CA ASN A 24 14.69 10.12 29.89
C ASN A 24 15.67 8.96 30.06
N TYR A 25 16.36 8.60 28.98
CA TYR A 25 17.31 7.50 28.98
C TYR A 25 18.71 8.01 28.65
N ILE A 26 19.68 7.66 29.49
CA ILE A 26 21.10 7.78 29.21
C ILE A 26 21.59 6.37 28.84
N ILE A 27 22.10 6.22 27.63
CA ILE A 27 22.47 4.91 27.09
C ILE A 27 23.75 4.42 27.76
N GLN A 28 23.65 3.28 28.46
CA GLN A 28 24.79 2.63 29.10
C GLN A 28 25.36 1.59 28.14
N TRP A 29 26.46 1.93 27.48
CA TRP A 29 27.20 1.00 26.62
C TRP A 29 28.12 0.13 27.45
N GLN A 30 28.11 -1.18 27.20
CA GLN A 30 29.03 -2.17 27.76
C GLN A 30 29.75 -2.90 26.65
N GLU A 31 30.96 -3.36 26.96
CA GLU A 31 31.73 -4.17 26.04
C GLU A 31 31.13 -5.58 25.92
N HIS A 32 30.98 -6.06 24.70
CA HIS A 32 30.51 -7.40 24.40
C HIS A 32 31.59 -8.15 23.61
N THR A 33 31.91 -9.35 24.08
CA THR A 33 32.87 -10.24 23.44
C THR A 33 32.27 -11.61 23.19
N TYR A 34 32.41 -12.13 21.98
CA TYR A 34 32.05 -13.52 21.65
C TYR A 34 33.10 -14.13 20.73
N ALA A 35 33.32 -15.45 20.87
CA ALA A 35 34.18 -16.21 19.96
C ALA A 35 33.35 -16.67 18.75
N ASP A 36 33.83 -16.40 17.54
CA ASP A 36 33.25 -17.00 16.34
C ASP A 36 33.77 -18.44 16.11
N GLN A 37 33.25 -19.12 15.09
CA GLN A 37 33.57 -20.53 14.79
C GLN A 37 35.07 -20.79 14.47
N ASN A 38 35.87 -19.73 14.33
CA ASN A 38 37.31 -19.80 14.05
C ASN A 38 38.17 -19.34 15.25
N ASP A 39 37.62 -19.31 16.47
CA ASP A 39 38.27 -18.81 17.69
C ASP A 39 38.68 -17.32 17.64
N ILE A 40 38.11 -16.53 16.71
CA ILE A 40 38.35 -15.09 16.69
C ILE A 40 37.39 -14.43 17.70
N VAL A 41 37.97 -13.77 18.71
CA VAL A 41 37.21 -12.94 19.66
C VAL A 41 36.77 -11.68 18.94
N GLN A 42 35.47 -11.55 18.68
CA GLN A 42 34.85 -10.31 18.24
C GLN A 42 34.55 -9.45 19.46
N GLN A 43 34.85 -8.16 19.37
CA GLN A 43 34.62 -7.18 20.43
C GLN A 43 33.84 -6.01 19.85
N PHE A 44 32.69 -5.67 20.44
CA PHE A 44 31.87 -4.51 20.05
C PHE A 44 31.02 -4.07 21.24
N SER A 45 30.37 -2.91 21.14
CA SER A 45 29.55 -2.37 22.22
C SER A 45 28.12 -2.89 22.15
N GLN A 46 27.56 -3.31 23.28
CA GLN A 46 26.15 -3.63 23.46
C GLN A 46 25.55 -2.64 24.46
N ILE A 47 24.26 -2.34 24.34
CA ILE A 47 23.56 -1.53 25.34
C ILE A 47 23.19 -2.44 26.52
N LYS A 48 23.50 -1.99 27.74
CA LYS A 48 23.15 -2.70 28.96
C LYS A 48 21.65 -3.02 29.01
N ASP A 49 21.32 -4.23 29.45
CA ASP A 49 19.95 -4.75 29.57
C ASP A 49 19.18 -4.88 28.24
N CYS A 50 19.85 -4.66 27.10
CA CYS A 50 19.32 -4.91 25.75
C CYS A 50 20.02 -6.13 25.13
N GLY A 51 19.34 -6.82 24.21
CA GLY A 51 19.90 -7.97 23.48
C GLY A 51 20.63 -7.58 22.19
N LEU A 52 20.77 -8.57 21.31
CA LEU A 52 21.20 -8.38 19.93
C LEU A 52 20.09 -8.86 18.99
N ASP A 53 19.82 -8.10 17.93
CA ASP A 53 18.92 -8.51 16.85
C ASP A 53 19.80 -8.92 15.65
N ASN A 54 19.85 -10.22 15.35
CA ASN A 54 20.73 -10.78 14.32
C ASN A 54 22.20 -10.35 14.48
N GLY A 55 22.68 -10.32 15.73
CA GLY A 55 24.05 -9.90 16.08
C GLY A 55 24.24 -8.38 16.18
N ILE A 56 23.20 -7.57 15.96
CA ILE A 56 23.27 -6.11 15.96
C ILE A 56 22.73 -5.55 17.29
N PRO A 57 23.43 -4.63 17.96
CA PRO A 57 22.89 -3.93 19.14
C PRO A 57 21.60 -3.17 18.81
N PHE A 58 20.64 -3.24 19.72
CA PHE A 58 19.44 -2.41 19.70
C PHE A 58 19.23 -1.72 21.05
N PHE A 59 18.51 -0.61 21.04
CA PHE A 59 17.96 -0.01 22.25
C PHE A 59 16.49 -0.39 22.39
N PHE A 60 16.10 -0.91 23.54
CA PHE A 60 14.72 -1.22 23.86
C PHE A 60 14.41 -0.83 25.30
N GLN A 61 13.29 -0.16 25.51
CA GLN A 61 12.74 0.08 26.84
C GLN A 61 11.23 -0.10 26.85
N LYS A 62 10.72 -0.59 27.98
CA LYS A 62 9.29 -0.79 28.22
C LYS A 62 8.97 -0.27 29.62
N GLU A 63 8.20 0.80 29.69
CA GLU A 63 7.82 1.47 30.93
C GLU A 63 6.32 1.45 31.14
N GLN A 64 5.87 1.16 32.36
CA GLN A 64 4.44 1.15 32.68
C GLN A 64 3.89 2.59 32.77
N LEU A 65 2.78 2.83 32.08
CA LEU A 65 2.06 4.10 32.09
C LEU A 65 1.04 4.14 33.22
N LYS A 66 0.80 5.35 33.72
CA LYS A 66 -0.21 5.62 34.76
C LYS A 66 -1.62 5.84 34.18
N PHE A 67 -1.78 5.79 32.86
CA PHE A 67 -3.03 6.01 32.15
C PHE A 67 -3.22 5.03 31.00
N GLN A 68 -4.47 4.86 30.57
CA GLN A 68 -4.88 3.81 29.62
C GLN A 68 -4.46 4.08 28.17
N SER A 69 -4.20 5.33 27.83
CA SER A 69 -3.85 5.73 26.47
C SER A 69 -3.06 7.01 26.47
N GLY A 70 -2.06 7.07 25.59
CA GLY A 70 -1.25 8.25 25.45
C GLY A 70 -0.72 8.44 24.04
N GLU A 71 -0.38 9.68 23.77
CA GLU A 71 0.36 10.08 22.58
C GLU A 71 1.81 10.28 22.96
N VAL A 72 2.71 9.68 22.18
CA VAL A 72 4.14 9.71 22.43
C VAL A 72 4.79 10.73 21.50
N THR A 73 5.58 11.63 22.07
CA THR A 73 6.38 12.60 21.34
C THR A 73 7.84 12.41 21.68
N LEU A 74 8.68 12.13 20.67
CA LEU A 74 10.13 12.19 20.81
C LEU A 74 10.53 13.64 21.08
N LYS A 75 11.24 13.88 22.19
CA LYS A 75 11.65 15.23 22.61
C LYS A 75 13.05 15.55 22.14
N ASN A 76 14.02 14.81 22.66
CA ASN A 76 15.44 15.03 22.37
C ASN A 76 16.15 13.68 22.19
N PHE A 77 17.26 13.72 21.48
CA PHE A 77 18.24 12.65 21.43
C PHE A 77 19.62 13.24 21.17
N ASP A 78 20.65 12.58 21.67
CA ASP A 78 22.04 12.97 21.48
C ASP A 78 22.88 11.76 21.10
N PHE A 79 23.98 12.01 20.40
CA PHE A 79 24.88 11.00 19.88
C PHE A 79 26.31 11.27 20.33
N GLU A 80 27.08 10.20 20.48
CA GLU A 80 28.52 10.25 20.70
C GLU A 80 29.25 9.44 19.63
N ILE A 81 30.56 9.63 19.54
CA ILE A 81 31.41 8.89 18.60
C ILE A 81 31.39 7.41 18.97
N ALA A 82 31.03 6.55 18.03
CA ALA A 82 31.10 5.10 18.26
C ALA A 82 32.56 4.62 18.24
N PRO A 83 32.93 3.65 19.08
CA PRO A 83 34.21 2.97 18.98
C PRO A 83 34.44 2.35 17.60
N ASN A 84 35.70 2.27 17.16
CA ASN A 84 36.03 1.67 15.87
C ASN A 84 35.67 0.17 15.81
N THR A 85 35.65 -0.51 16.95
CA THR A 85 35.19 -1.90 17.09
C THR A 85 33.74 -2.09 16.66
N ASP A 86 32.84 -1.16 17.03
CA ASP A 86 31.44 -1.17 16.59
C ASP A 86 31.33 -1.02 15.08
N LYS A 87 32.12 -0.12 14.49
CA LYS A 87 32.17 0.10 13.05
C LYS A 87 32.58 -1.17 12.31
N LEU A 88 33.68 -1.80 12.73
CA LEU A 88 34.17 -3.04 12.12
C LEU A 88 33.14 -4.19 12.26
N HIS A 89 32.45 -4.26 13.39
CA HIS A 89 31.39 -5.27 13.61
C HIS A 89 30.20 -5.05 12.66
N LEU A 90 29.71 -3.83 12.53
CA LEU A 90 28.61 -3.51 11.62
C LEU A 90 28.98 -3.71 10.14
N GLU A 91 30.23 -3.38 9.76
CA GLU A 91 30.77 -3.63 8.42
C GLU A 91 30.81 -5.14 8.10
N LYS A 92 31.23 -5.98 9.05
CA LYS A 92 31.22 -7.45 8.89
C LYS A 92 29.81 -8.01 8.69
N LEU A 93 28.83 -7.45 9.38
CA LEU A 93 27.43 -7.82 9.21
C LEU A 93 26.81 -7.24 7.93
N ASN A 94 27.58 -6.47 7.15
CA ASN A 94 27.13 -5.74 5.97
C ASN A 94 25.86 -4.92 6.28
N LYS A 95 25.82 -4.33 7.47
CA LYS A 95 24.68 -3.56 7.95
C LYS A 95 24.75 -2.16 7.35
N GLU A 96 23.75 -1.82 6.53
CA GLU A 96 23.54 -0.45 6.11
C GLU A 96 23.17 0.43 7.32
N ILE A 97 23.95 1.48 7.53
CA ILE A 97 23.78 2.42 8.64
C ILE A 97 23.01 3.65 8.12
N PRO A 98 21.88 4.02 8.74
CA PRO A 98 21.09 5.15 8.30
C PRO A 98 21.81 6.47 8.57
N THR A 99 21.56 7.47 7.73
CA THR A 99 22.02 8.85 7.92
C THR A 99 21.09 9.68 8.80
N GLU A 100 19.88 9.19 9.06
CA GLU A 100 18.87 9.81 9.91
C GLU A 100 18.46 8.86 11.05
N PHE A 101 18.24 9.40 12.25
CA PHE A 101 17.77 8.63 13.39
C PHE A 101 16.24 8.55 13.42
N LYS A 102 15.70 7.33 13.37
CA LYS A 102 14.24 7.07 13.37
C LYS A 102 13.91 5.97 14.37
N PRO A 103 13.66 6.32 15.65
CA PRO A 103 13.23 5.35 16.65
C PRO A 103 11.76 4.97 16.45
N GLU A 104 11.43 3.70 16.70
CA GLU A 104 10.05 3.22 16.77
C GLU A 104 9.56 3.33 18.20
N TYR A 105 8.40 3.96 18.39
CA TYR A 105 7.83 4.09 19.72
C TYR A 105 6.31 4.10 19.67
N LYS A 106 5.69 3.52 20.71
CA LYS A 106 4.23 3.45 20.83
C LYS A 106 3.79 3.22 22.25
N VAL A 107 2.52 3.51 22.52
CA VAL A 107 1.81 2.95 23.68
C VAL A 107 1.28 1.58 23.28
N THR A 108 1.56 0.56 24.09
CA THR A 108 1.05 -0.81 23.93
C THR A 108 0.28 -1.23 25.17
N THR A 109 -0.44 -2.35 25.07
CA THR A 109 -1.21 -2.93 26.17
C THR A 109 -0.76 -4.37 26.37
N ALA A 110 -0.56 -4.78 27.63
CA ALA A 110 -0.40 -6.18 28.02
C ALA A 110 -1.37 -6.48 29.17
N GLY A 111 -2.39 -7.28 28.90
CA GLY A 111 -3.50 -7.47 29.85
C GLY A 111 -4.26 -6.17 30.09
N LYS A 112 -4.33 -5.72 31.35
CA LYS A 112 -4.96 -4.45 31.76
C LYS A 112 -3.94 -3.31 31.92
N GLU A 113 -2.66 -3.59 31.71
CA GLU A 113 -1.59 -2.62 31.91
C GLU A 113 -1.16 -2.01 30.58
N HIS A 114 -0.80 -0.74 30.64
CA HIS A 114 -0.42 0.06 29.49
C HIS A 114 1.04 0.42 29.62
N PHE A 115 1.76 0.36 28.51
CA PHE A 115 3.20 0.56 28.50
C PHE A 115 3.60 1.50 27.38
N PHE A 116 4.53 2.39 27.68
CA PHE A 116 5.33 3.05 26.67
C PHE A 116 6.45 2.10 26.26
N VAL A 117 6.60 1.89 24.96
CA VAL A 117 7.67 1.06 24.39
C VAL A 117 8.43 1.86 23.34
N VAL A 118 9.75 1.77 23.40
CA VAL A 118 10.66 2.28 22.37
C VAL A 118 11.60 1.16 21.91
N TYR A 119 11.84 1.11 20.61
CA TYR A 119 12.82 0.26 19.96
C TYR A 119 13.59 1.08 18.92
N CYS A 120 14.92 1.00 18.88
CA CYS A 120 15.67 1.60 17.77
C CYS A 120 17.01 0.93 17.49
N PHE A 121 17.45 1.09 16.23
CA PHE A 121 18.85 0.89 15.85
C PHE A 121 19.67 2.09 16.36
N PRO A 122 20.66 1.88 17.24
CA PRO A 122 21.27 2.95 18.03
C PRO A 122 22.46 3.63 17.33
N TYR A 123 22.59 3.50 16.01
CA TYR A 123 23.71 4.08 15.25
C TYR A 123 23.24 4.91 14.06
N ILE A 124 23.99 5.96 13.76
CA ILE A 124 23.85 6.74 12.53
C ILE A 124 25.22 7.00 11.89
N LEU A 125 25.23 7.26 10.59
CA LEU A 125 26.41 7.70 9.87
C LEU A 125 26.27 9.18 9.51
N LYS A 126 27.17 10.02 10.04
CA LYS A 126 27.18 11.47 9.73
C LYS A 126 28.59 11.89 9.37
N ASN A 127 28.77 12.53 8.20
CA ASN A 127 30.07 12.94 7.69
C ASN A 127 31.11 11.81 7.68
N ASN A 128 30.70 10.61 7.28
CA ASN A 128 31.52 9.39 7.27
C ASN A 128 32.01 8.91 8.65
N GLN A 129 31.45 9.43 9.72
CA GLN A 129 31.75 9.06 11.09
C GLN A 129 30.57 8.29 11.70
N LEU A 130 30.85 7.13 12.28
CA LEU A 130 29.86 6.33 12.99
C LEU A 130 29.59 6.98 14.35
N LEU A 131 28.33 7.30 14.59
CA LEU A 131 27.86 7.83 15.87
C LEU A 131 26.92 6.81 16.50
N ARG A 132 26.99 6.67 17.82
CA ARG A 132 26.10 5.81 18.61
C ARG A 132 25.27 6.64 19.58
N LEU A 133 24.06 6.16 19.87
CA LEU A 133 23.09 6.87 20.71
C LEU A 133 23.64 7.05 22.12
N LYS A 134 23.61 8.28 22.63
CA LYS A 134 24.06 8.63 23.98
C LYS A 134 22.89 8.89 24.91
N SER A 135 21.85 9.55 24.42
CA SER A 135 20.62 9.76 25.19
C SER A 135 19.41 9.91 24.27
N ILE A 136 18.24 9.62 24.84
CA ILE A 136 16.95 9.79 24.17
C ILE A 136 15.87 10.08 25.19
N SER A 137 14.95 11.00 24.87
CA SER A 137 13.83 11.33 25.75
C SER A 137 12.50 11.43 25.03
N PHE A 138 11.45 11.06 25.75
CA PHE A 138 10.08 11.04 25.29
C PHE A 138 9.15 11.72 26.28
N GLN A 139 8.11 12.33 25.74
CA GLN A 139 6.95 12.75 26.50
C GLN A 139 5.75 11.89 26.08
N VAL A 140 5.04 11.32 27.05
CA VAL A 140 3.78 10.63 26.82
C VAL A 140 2.67 11.41 27.49
N SER A 141 1.84 12.08 26.70
CA SER A 141 0.65 12.79 27.19
C SER A 141 -0.54 11.85 27.21
N LYS A 142 -1.40 11.95 28.22
CA LYS A 142 -2.68 11.22 28.23
C LYS A 142 -3.48 11.63 27.00
N LYS A 143 -3.90 10.65 26.21
CA LYS A 143 -4.85 10.84 25.11
C LYS A 143 -6.19 10.31 25.56
N GLU A 144 -7.23 11.12 25.54
CA GLU A 144 -8.59 10.61 25.61
C GLU A 144 -8.80 9.83 24.30
N ASN A 145 -8.91 8.51 24.39
CA ASN A 145 -9.39 7.74 23.26
C ASN A 145 -10.89 8.04 23.14
N PRO A 146 -11.36 8.77 22.11
CA PRO A 146 -12.79 8.74 21.84
C PRO A 146 -13.16 7.27 21.70
N ALA A 147 -14.23 6.85 22.37
CA ALA A 147 -14.79 5.54 22.09
C ALA A 147 -14.98 5.46 20.58
N PHE A 148 -14.32 4.50 19.93
CA PHE A 148 -14.58 4.21 18.53
C PHE A 148 -16.01 3.71 18.46
N GLN A 149 -16.95 4.63 18.26
CA GLN A 149 -18.33 4.30 18.04
C GLN A 149 -18.35 3.65 16.65
N LYS A 150 -18.42 2.32 16.64
CA LYS A 150 -18.67 1.59 15.40
C LYS A 150 -20.06 1.99 14.94
N ASP A 151 -20.10 2.72 13.83
CA ASP A 151 -21.33 3.08 13.16
C ASP A 151 -21.79 1.87 12.36
N PHE A 152 -22.73 1.11 12.92
CA PHE A 152 -23.33 -0.02 12.25
C PHE A 152 -24.49 0.49 11.39
N ALA A 153 -24.61 -0.04 10.18
CA ALA A 153 -25.76 0.29 9.35
C ALA A 153 -27.04 -0.18 10.06
N LEU A 154 -28.03 0.71 10.20
CA LEU A 154 -29.31 0.39 10.86
C LEU A 154 -29.99 -0.83 10.23
N ASN A 155 -29.84 -0.97 8.91
CA ASN A 155 -30.26 -2.14 8.16
C ASN A 155 -29.24 -2.42 7.05
N SER A 156 -29.07 -3.69 6.69
CA SER A 156 -28.23 -4.02 5.54
C SER A 156 -28.90 -3.64 4.22
N VAL A 157 -28.11 -3.20 3.23
CA VAL A 157 -28.52 -3.04 1.84
C VAL A 157 -28.93 -4.38 1.22
N LEU A 158 -28.44 -5.50 1.74
CA LEU A 158 -28.81 -6.86 1.30
C LEU A 158 -30.10 -7.40 1.94
N ARG A 159 -30.82 -6.60 2.72
CA ARG A 159 -32.06 -7.02 3.40
C ARG A 159 -33.13 -7.52 2.44
N ASP A 160 -34.00 -8.40 2.93
CA ASP A 160 -35.17 -8.85 2.19
C ASP A 160 -35.98 -7.67 1.63
N GLY A 161 -36.36 -7.77 0.35
CA GLY A 161 -37.07 -6.71 -0.36
C GLY A 161 -36.19 -5.58 -0.93
N SER A 162 -34.85 -5.66 -0.84
CA SER A 162 -33.94 -4.65 -1.43
C SER A 162 -33.61 -4.87 -2.92
N GLY A 163 -34.43 -5.64 -3.64
CA GLY A 163 -34.22 -6.00 -5.04
C GLY A 163 -33.52 -7.34 -5.23
N VAL A 164 -33.11 -7.63 -6.46
CA VAL A 164 -32.44 -8.88 -6.83
C VAL A 164 -30.94 -8.65 -6.96
N TRP A 165 -30.13 -9.53 -6.37
CA TRP A 165 -28.69 -9.37 -6.23
C TRP A 165 -27.92 -10.45 -6.99
N TYR A 166 -26.89 -10.02 -7.72
CA TYR A 166 -25.99 -10.89 -8.49
C TYR A 166 -24.55 -10.55 -8.14
N LYS A 167 -23.74 -11.57 -7.86
CA LYS A 167 -22.33 -11.40 -7.48
C LYS A 167 -21.45 -11.45 -8.73
N ILE A 168 -20.58 -10.46 -8.87
CA ILE A 168 -19.59 -10.34 -9.96
C ILE A 168 -18.19 -10.16 -9.38
N ALA A 169 -17.17 -10.52 -10.15
CA ALA A 169 -15.77 -10.36 -9.73
C ALA A 169 -14.94 -9.56 -10.74
N VAL A 170 -13.98 -8.80 -10.19
CA VAL A 170 -12.92 -8.09 -10.91
C VAL A 170 -11.56 -8.52 -10.39
N GLN A 171 -10.57 -8.64 -11.28
CA GLN A 171 -9.20 -9.03 -10.94
C GLN A 171 -8.23 -7.85 -10.95
N ASN A 172 -8.51 -6.83 -11.76
CA ASN A 172 -7.61 -5.70 -11.98
C ASN A 172 -8.34 -4.38 -11.72
N ASP A 173 -7.58 -3.34 -11.39
CA ASP A 173 -8.11 -1.98 -11.41
C ASP A 173 -8.40 -1.56 -12.86
N GLY A 174 -9.59 -1.03 -13.15
CA GLY A 174 -9.93 -0.56 -14.49
C GLY A 174 -11.41 -0.34 -14.77
N PHE A 175 -11.71 0.12 -15.97
CA PHE A 175 -13.05 0.22 -16.54
C PHE A 175 -13.59 -1.14 -16.95
N TYR A 176 -14.76 -1.47 -16.43
CA TYR A 176 -15.51 -2.68 -16.75
C TYR A 176 -16.83 -2.33 -17.43
N LYS A 177 -17.19 -3.14 -18.43
CA LYS A 177 -18.42 -3.00 -19.19
C LYS A 177 -19.41 -4.10 -18.81
N ILE A 178 -20.65 -3.71 -18.54
CA ILE A 178 -21.81 -4.59 -18.37
C ILE A 178 -22.79 -4.25 -19.49
N ASP A 179 -22.86 -5.09 -20.51
CA ASP A 179 -23.86 -4.97 -21.57
C ASP A 179 -25.00 -5.97 -21.39
N LYS A 180 -25.96 -5.89 -22.32
CA LYS A 180 -27.13 -6.75 -22.34
C LYS A 180 -26.77 -8.23 -22.33
N SER A 181 -25.79 -8.64 -23.15
CA SER A 181 -25.32 -10.02 -23.20
C SER A 181 -24.73 -10.49 -21.86
N PHE A 182 -23.96 -9.64 -21.18
CA PHE A 182 -23.48 -9.95 -19.84
C PHE A 182 -24.63 -10.13 -18.83
N LEU A 183 -25.62 -9.22 -18.84
CA LEU A 183 -26.78 -9.31 -17.95
C LEU A 183 -27.57 -10.60 -18.17
N GLU A 184 -27.85 -10.94 -19.43
CA GLU A 184 -28.57 -12.17 -19.80
C GLU A 184 -27.81 -13.43 -19.39
N ASN A 185 -26.48 -13.44 -19.55
CA ASN A 185 -25.64 -14.56 -19.09
C ASN A 185 -25.73 -14.75 -17.57
N CYS A 186 -25.75 -13.67 -16.80
CA CYS A 186 -25.99 -13.71 -15.35
C CYS A 186 -27.42 -14.11 -14.95
N GLY A 187 -28.31 -14.39 -15.91
CA GLY A 187 -29.72 -14.73 -15.68
C GLY A 187 -30.61 -13.52 -15.40
N ILE A 188 -30.15 -12.30 -15.66
CA ILE A 188 -30.95 -11.09 -15.51
C ILE A 188 -31.85 -10.94 -16.74
N ASN A 189 -33.16 -10.87 -16.53
CA ASN A 189 -34.09 -10.57 -17.61
C ASN A 189 -33.95 -9.11 -18.05
N THR A 190 -33.52 -8.90 -19.29
CA THR A 190 -33.33 -7.59 -19.92
C THR A 190 -34.59 -7.09 -20.63
N SER A 191 -35.59 -7.95 -20.85
CA SER A 191 -36.85 -7.57 -21.49
C SER A 191 -37.65 -6.60 -20.62
N GLY A 192 -37.72 -5.33 -21.05
CA GLY A 192 -38.37 -4.25 -20.28
C GLY A 192 -37.59 -3.83 -19.03
N LEU A 193 -36.30 -4.19 -18.93
CA LEU A 193 -35.44 -3.75 -17.85
C LEU A 193 -35.13 -2.26 -18.01
N ASN A 194 -35.56 -1.45 -17.05
CA ASN A 194 -35.22 -0.04 -17.04
C ASN A 194 -33.77 0.15 -16.50
N PRO A 195 -32.84 0.76 -17.26
CA PRO A 195 -31.45 0.97 -16.82
C PRO A 195 -31.33 1.78 -15.53
N SER A 196 -32.28 2.67 -15.24
CA SER A 196 -32.35 3.44 -13.99
C SER A 196 -32.72 2.58 -12.77
N SER A 197 -32.97 1.28 -12.93
CA SER A 197 -33.19 0.33 -11.82
C SER A 197 -31.91 -0.43 -11.43
N ILE A 198 -30.80 -0.24 -12.15
CA ILE A 198 -29.58 -1.03 -11.97
C ILE A 198 -28.58 -0.25 -11.12
N ASN A 199 -28.19 -0.85 -10.01
CA ASN A 199 -27.18 -0.36 -9.08
C ASN A 199 -25.97 -1.30 -9.07
N ILE A 200 -24.78 -0.74 -8.82
CA ILE A 200 -23.57 -1.52 -8.53
C ILE A 200 -23.12 -1.22 -7.10
N PHE A 201 -22.86 -2.27 -6.33
CA PHE A 201 -22.36 -2.18 -4.97
C PHE A 201 -21.02 -2.93 -4.84
N GLY A 202 -20.17 -2.48 -3.94
CA GLY A 202 -18.83 -3.04 -3.77
C GLY A 202 -17.91 -2.10 -3.01
N ASN A 203 -16.99 -2.70 -2.28
CA ASN A 203 -16.15 -1.96 -1.33
C ASN A 203 -14.81 -1.54 -1.96
N GLY A 204 -14.16 -2.40 -2.74
CA GLY A 204 -12.93 -2.04 -3.47
C GLY A 204 -11.73 -1.64 -2.59
N PHE A 205 -11.79 -1.89 -1.27
CA PHE A 205 -10.76 -1.47 -0.29
C PHE A 205 -9.57 -2.44 -0.17
N GLY A 206 -9.61 -3.59 -0.84
CA GLY A 206 -8.57 -4.62 -0.76
C GLY A 206 -8.74 -5.51 0.47
N SER A 207 -7.63 -5.99 1.04
CA SER A 207 -7.64 -6.81 2.25
C SER A 207 -8.27 -6.08 3.43
N LEU A 208 -8.98 -6.83 4.28
CA LEU A 208 -9.43 -6.31 5.56
C LEU A 208 -8.23 -5.87 6.42
N PRO A 209 -8.28 -4.71 7.08
CA PRO A 209 -7.24 -4.31 8.01
C PRO A 209 -7.14 -5.29 9.19
N ASP A 210 -5.92 -5.67 9.57
CA ASP A 210 -5.67 -6.51 10.75
C ASP A 210 -6.08 -5.82 12.05
N LEU A 211 -5.97 -4.49 12.08
CA LEU A 211 -6.32 -3.66 13.24
C LEU A 211 -7.82 -3.30 13.20
N ASN A 212 -8.55 -3.77 14.21
CA ASN A 212 -9.97 -3.47 14.41
C ASN A 212 -10.30 -1.98 14.59
N SER A 213 -9.29 -1.14 14.87
CA SER A 213 -9.42 0.31 15.01
C SER A 213 -9.38 1.05 13.68
N ILE A 214 -9.00 0.39 12.58
CA ILE A 214 -9.00 1.01 11.26
C ILE A 214 -10.43 1.01 10.73
N PRO A 215 -11.00 2.19 10.40
CA PRO A 215 -12.35 2.28 9.87
C PRO A 215 -12.49 1.45 8.58
N ARG A 216 -13.62 0.75 8.49
CA ARG A 216 -14.05 0.04 7.29
C ARG A 216 -15.56 0.17 7.16
N PRO A 217 -16.11 0.17 5.94
CA PRO A 217 -17.56 0.09 5.77
C PRO A 217 -18.12 -1.14 6.48
N ASP A 218 -19.21 -0.96 7.19
CA ASP A 218 -19.95 -2.05 7.84
C ASP A 218 -20.71 -2.90 6.80
N ASP A 219 -21.22 -2.24 5.75
CA ASP A 219 -21.99 -2.88 4.68
C ASP A 219 -21.46 -2.51 3.29
N LEU A 220 -22.04 -3.09 2.23
CA LEU A 220 -21.70 -2.80 0.85
C LEU A 220 -22.00 -1.34 0.49
N VAL A 221 -21.02 -0.68 -0.13
CA VAL A 221 -21.17 0.71 -0.58
C VAL A 221 -21.61 0.77 -2.04
N LYS A 222 -22.54 1.68 -2.37
CA LYS A 222 -22.98 1.94 -3.74
C LYS A 222 -21.87 2.62 -4.54
N ASN A 223 -21.64 2.17 -5.78
CA ASN A 223 -20.62 2.69 -6.70
C ASN A 223 -21.28 3.53 -7.79
N ALA A 224 -20.62 4.61 -8.20
CA ALA A 224 -21.06 5.43 -9.30
C ALA A 224 -20.86 4.69 -10.63
N ILE A 225 -21.90 4.72 -11.46
CA ILE A 225 -21.90 4.09 -12.78
C ILE A 225 -22.24 5.11 -13.87
N TYR A 226 -21.73 4.87 -15.07
CA TYR A 226 -22.16 5.53 -16.29
C TYR A 226 -23.05 4.56 -17.08
N ILE A 227 -24.14 5.04 -17.65
CA ILE A 227 -25.02 4.24 -18.51
C ILE A 227 -25.10 4.93 -19.87
N SER A 228 -24.77 4.19 -20.92
CA SER A 228 -25.06 4.58 -22.30
C SER A 228 -26.43 4.04 -22.68
N GLY A 229 -27.29 4.88 -23.26
CA GLY A 229 -28.64 4.48 -23.69
C GLY A 229 -29.75 4.64 -22.65
N GLU A 230 -29.51 5.28 -21.50
CA GLU A 230 -30.51 5.37 -20.41
C GLU A 230 -31.84 6.08 -20.78
N SER A 231 -31.88 6.89 -21.84
CA SER A 231 -32.94 7.89 -22.06
C SER A 231 -34.31 7.35 -22.44
N ASP A 232 -34.42 6.15 -23.01
CA ASP A 232 -35.70 5.58 -23.45
C ASP A 232 -36.33 4.64 -22.40
N GLY A 233 -35.63 4.41 -21.28
CA GLY A 233 -36.11 3.56 -20.19
C GLY A 233 -36.13 2.07 -20.51
N SER A 234 -35.51 1.63 -21.61
CA SER A 234 -35.28 0.23 -21.98
C SER A 234 -33.78 -0.08 -21.92
N PHE A 235 -33.41 -1.36 -21.74
CA PHE A 235 -32.03 -1.82 -21.85
C PHE A 235 -31.87 -2.58 -23.17
N ASP A 236 -31.54 -1.85 -24.21
CA ASP A 236 -31.47 -2.31 -25.59
C ASP A 236 -30.08 -2.90 -25.94
N ASN A 237 -29.94 -3.42 -27.15
CA ASN A 237 -28.71 -4.10 -27.58
C ASN A 237 -27.48 -3.16 -27.63
N GLY A 238 -27.69 -1.85 -27.75
CA GLY A 238 -26.63 -0.84 -27.75
C GLY A 238 -26.23 -0.36 -26.36
N ASP A 239 -27.00 -0.72 -25.34
CA ASP A 239 -26.87 -0.13 -24.01
C ASP A 239 -25.82 -0.86 -23.18
N TYR A 240 -25.13 -0.10 -22.36
CA TYR A 240 -24.14 -0.65 -21.46
C TYR A 240 -23.90 0.25 -20.27
N ILE A 241 -23.50 -0.40 -19.18
CA ILE A 241 -23.05 0.24 -17.95
C ILE A 241 -21.52 0.19 -17.92
N LEU A 242 -20.90 1.31 -17.59
CA LEU A 242 -19.49 1.37 -17.22
C LEU A 242 -19.36 1.70 -15.74
N PHE A 243 -18.44 1.02 -15.08
CA PHE A 243 -17.97 1.40 -13.76
C PHE A 243 -16.46 1.16 -13.66
N TYR A 244 -15.82 1.83 -12.70
CA TYR A 244 -14.41 1.59 -12.40
C TYR A 244 -14.31 0.56 -11.27
N GLY A 245 -13.86 -0.63 -11.59
CA GLY A 245 -13.63 -1.70 -10.64
C GLY A 245 -12.22 -1.59 -10.05
N PHE A 246 -12.11 -1.85 -8.75
CA PHE A 246 -10.82 -1.95 -8.07
C PHE A 246 -10.55 -3.42 -7.72
N GLY A 247 -9.43 -3.95 -8.20
CA GLY A 247 -8.94 -5.30 -7.92
C GLY A 247 -8.60 -5.51 -6.44
N PRO A 248 -8.19 -6.74 -6.06
CA PRO A 248 -7.98 -7.10 -4.66
C PRO A 248 -6.72 -6.46 -4.06
N ASN A 249 -5.69 -6.23 -4.87
CA ASN A 249 -4.41 -5.69 -4.42
C ASN A 249 -4.47 -4.15 -4.31
N LYS A 250 -3.65 -3.57 -3.43
CA LYS A 250 -3.61 -2.13 -3.20
C LYS A 250 -2.20 -1.58 -3.22
N TRP A 251 -2.04 -0.42 -3.85
CA TRP A 251 -0.80 0.32 -3.89
C TRP A 251 -0.86 1.48 -2.91
N TYR A 252 0.24 1.73 -2.21
CA TYR A 252 0.38 2.83 -1.26
C TYR A 252 1.64 3.63 -1.57
N PRO A 253 1.58 4.97 -1.50
CA PRO A 253 2.77 5.81 -1.45
C PRO A 253 3.74 5.32 -0.37
N ASN A 254 5.01 5.19 -0.73
CA ASN A 254 6.11 4.88 0.19
C ASN A 254 7.23 5.91 -0.01
N GLY A 255 7.06 7.09 0.56
CA GLY A 255 7.92 8.25 0.29
C GLY A 255 7.42 9.07 -0.90
N THR A 256 8.34 9.78 -1.56
CA THR A 256 8.01 10.80 -2.58
C THR A 256 8.07 10.32 -4.02
N ALA A 257 8.56 9.09 -4.27
CA ALA A 257 8.80 8.59 -5.62
C ALA A 257 8.62 7.07 -5.77
N GLU A 258 8.11 6.39 -4.74
CA GLU A 258 7.94 4.95 -4.74
C GLU A 258 6.56 4.57 -4.23
N PHE A 259 6.03 3.48 -4.77
CA PHE A 259 4.87 2.79 -4.26
C PHE A 259 5.25 1.40 -3.78
N GLU A 260 4.52 0.93 -2.79
CA GLU A 260 4.54 -0.45 -2.35
C GLU A 260 3.15 -1.08 -2.53
N GLN A 261 3.12 -2.28 -3.09
CA GLN A 261 1.89 -3.06 -3.18
C GLN A 261 1.70 -3.87 -1.89
N ARG A 262 0.48 -3.83 -1.36
CA ARG A 262 -0.06 -4.84 -0.45
C ARG A 262 -0.95 -5.76 -1.27
N LYS A 263 -0.50 -6.99 -1.42
CA LYS A 263 -1.26 -8.06 -2.06
C LYS A 263 -2.35 -8.56 -1.11
N ASN A 264 -3.48 -8.99 -1.67
CA ASN A 264 -4.51 -9.69 -0.92
C ASN A 264 -4.18 -11.18 -0.83
N VAL A 265 -3.71 -11.61 0.33
CA VAL A 265 -3.30 -13.00 0.61
C VAL A 265 -4.48 -13.99 0.68
N TYR A 266 -5.73 -13.50 0.60
CA TYR A 266 -6.94 -14.32 0.74
C TYR A 266 -7.74 -14.47 -0.55
N SER A 267 -7.49 -13.66 -1.58
CA SER A 267 -8.29 -13.67 -2.81
C SER A 267 -7.62 -12.95 -3.96
N ASP A 268 -7.59 -13.59 -5.13
CA ASP A 268 -7.22 -12.99 -6.42
C ASP A 268 -8.36 -12.19 -7.07
N ASN A 269 -9.51 -12.12 -6.42
CA ASN A 269 -10.69 -11.39 -6.91
C ASN A 269 -11.17 -10.36 -5.89
N SER A 270 -11.64 -9.22 -6.39
CA SER A 270 -12.46 -8.25 -5.67
C SER A 270 -13.91 -8.42 -6.13
N TYR A 271 -14.84 -8.45 -5.18
CA TYR A 271 -16.24 -8.75 -5.46
C TYR A 271 -17.10 -7.49 -5.45
N TYR A 272 -17.95 -7.40 -6.46
CA TYR A 272 -18.98 -6.38 -6.64
C TYR A 272 -20.33 -7.07 -6.82
N PHE A 273 -21.41 -6.30 -6.74
CA PHE A 273 -22.76 -6.83 -6.80
C PHE A 273 -23.63 -5.95 -7.70
N ILE A 274 -24.32 -6.59 -8.63
CA ILE A 274 -25.39 -5.96 -9.41
C ILE A 274 -26.66 -6.08 -8.58
N ASN A 275 -27.32 -4.96 -8.36
CA ASN A 275 -28.62 -4.90 -7.72
C ASN A 275 -29.65 -4.33 -8.70
N VAL A 276 -30.70 -5.11 -8.98
CA VAL A 276 -31.85 -4.67 -9.79
C VAL A 276 -32.99 -4.32 -8.85
N ASN A 277 -33.25 -3.02 -8.70
CA ASN A 277 -34.25 -2.47 -7.80
C ASN A 277 -34.81 -1.14 -8.34
N SER A 278 -36.08 -1.14 -8.75
CA SER A 278 -36.76 0.06 -9.25
C SER A 278 -37.01 1.13 -8.19
N ASN A 279 -36.89 0.78 -6.90
CA ASN A 279 -37.12 1.70 -5.78
C ASN A 279 -35.84 2.32 -5.24
N ASP A 280 -34.68 2.00 -5.81
CA ASP A 280 -33.38 2.53 -5.36
C ASP A 280 -32.65 3.26 -6.49
N THR A 281 -32.60 4.59 -6.39
CA THR A 281 -31.96 5.44 -7.40
C THR A 281 -30.46 5.14 -7.49
N PRO A 282 -29.92 4.83 -8.69
CA PRO A 282 -28.52 4.52 -8.79
C PRO A 282 -27.61 5.73 -8.85
N LEU A 283 -26.39 5.53 -8.34
CA LEU A 283 -25.38 6.58 -8.26
C LEU A 283 -24.74 6.76 -9.65
N ARG A 284 -24.75 7.98 -10.18
CA ARG A 284 -24.21 8.30 -11.51
C ARG A 284 -22.84 8.95 -11.41
N VAL A 285 -21.93 8.59 -12.32
CA VAL A 285 -20.66 9.30 -12.51
C VAL A 285 -20.95 10.74 -12.90
N GLN A 286 -20.37 11.68 -12.15
CA GLN A 286 -20.54 13.11 -12.39
C GLN A 286 -19.41 13.65 -13.27
N SER A 287 -19.70 14.64 -14.11
CA SER A 287 -18.66 15.41 -14.79
C SER A 287 -18.01 16.41 -13.84
N VAL A 288 -16.70 16.62 -14.01
CA VAL A 288 -15.94 17.71 -13.39
C VAL A 288 -15.48 18.63 -14.51
N PRO A 289 -15.89 19.91 -14.49
CA PRO A 289 -15.48 20.86 -15.50
C PRO A 289 -13.97 21.08 -15.46
N ASN A 290 -13.39 21.40 -16.62
CA ASN A 290 -12.00 21.78 -16.73
C ASN A 290 -11.75 23.04 -15.86
N ASN A 291 -10.70 23.05 -15.03
CA ASN A 291 -10.40 24.21 -14.20
C ASN A 291 -9.99 25.40 -15.07
N ASP A 292 -10.65 26.55 -14.94
CA ASP A 292 -10.35 27.74 -15.72
C ASP A 292 -9.10 28.49 -15.27
N LEU A 293 -8.57 28.19 -14.08
CA LEU A 293 -7.32 28.78 -13.58
C LEU A 293 -6.13 28.45 -14.49
N SER A 294 -5.19 29.39 -14.59
CA SER A 294 -3.91 29.15 -15.27
C SER A 294 -3.12 28.06 -14.54
N PRO A 295 -2.49 27.12 -15.26
CA PRO A 295 -1.65 26.11 -14.63
C PRO A 295 -0.31 26.71 -14.18
N ASP A 296 0.16 26.31 -13.01
CA ASP A 296 1.51 26.65 -12.52
C ASP A 296 2.57 25.73 -13.15
N THR A 297 2.13 24.55 -13.60
CA THR A 297 2.99 23.53 -14.21
C THR A 297 2.23 22.71 -15.24
N THR A 298 2.96 22.17 -16.21
CA THR A 298 2.44 21.23 -17.20
C THR A 298 3.02 19.86 -16.92
N ILE A 299 2.15 18.86 -16.87
CA ILE A 299 2.47 17.47 -16.55
C ILE A 299 2.43 16.68 -17.85
N SER A 300 3.59 16.14 -18.21
CA SER A 300 3.81 15.29 -19.38
C SER A 300 4.36 13.90 -19.04
N ASN A 301 4.54 13.60 -17.75
CA ASN A 301 4.90 12.28 -17.24
C ASN A 301 4.17 11.98 -15.91
N TYR A 302 4.18 10.71 -15.52
CA TYR A 302 3.49 10.23 -14.33
C TYR A 302 4.27 9.10 -13.67
N ASP A 303 4.02 8.90 -12.37
CA ASP A 303 4.64 7.81 -11.63
C ASP A 303 4.02 6.47 -12.04
N PHE A 304 4.88 5.54 -12.44
CA PHE A 304 4.51 4.19 -12.88
C PHE A 304 5.02 3.16 -11.89
N ARG A 305 4.19 2.15 -11.64
CA ARG A 305 4.45 1.05 -10.70
C ARG A 305 4.00 -0.26 -11.31
N ASP A 306 4.78 -1.30 -11.09
CA ASP A 306 4.49 -2.68 -11.51
C ASP A 306 5.07 -3.68 -10.52
N VAL A 307 4.56 -4.90 -10.50
CA VAL A 307 5.03 -5.97 -9.61
C VAL A 307 4.96 -7.33 -10.29
N TYR A 308 5.98 -8.12 -10.07
CA TYR A 308 6.00 -9.55 -10.36
C TYR A 308 6.01 -10.33 -9.04
N GLU A 309 4.98 -11.14 -8.80
CA GLU A 309 4.82 -11.94 -7.58
C GLU A 309 3.90 -13.13 -7.87
N ASN A 310 4.43 -14.35 -7.71
CA ASN A 310 3.71 -15.61 -7.90
C ASN A 310 3.59 -16.34 -6.55
N ASP A 311 2.37 -16.73 -6.15
CA ASP A 311 2.14 -17.39 -4.86
C ASP A 311 2.04 -18.91 -5.05
N ILE A 312 3.18 -19.60 -5.07
CA ILE A 312 3.24 -21.05 -5.36
C ILE A 312 3.39 -21.86 -4.07
N LEU A 313 4.22 -21.40 -3.12
CA LEU A 313 4.60 -22.18 -1.94
C LEU A 313 4.64 -21.33 -0.67
N ASN A 314 4.08 -21.85 0.42
CA ASN A 314 4.34 -21.39 1.78
C ASN A 314 5.42 -22.29 2.41
N LEU A 315 6.62 -21.75 2.63
CA LEU A 315 7.83 -22.54 2.93
C LEU A 315 7.78 -23.42 4.18
N VAL A 316 6.97 -23.04 5.18
CA VAL A 316 6.84 -23.76 6.46
C VAL A 316 5.39 -24.03 6.83
N SER A 317 4.48 -23.91 5.85
CA SER A 317 3.03 -23.93 6.06
C SER A 317 2.58 -23.00 7.21
N GLY A 318 3.27 -21.87 7.36
CA GLY A 318 3.14 -20.93 8.47
C GLY A 318 3.06 -19.49 8.01
N GLY A 319 2.22 -18.70 8.69
CA GLY A 319 1.96 -17.31 8.35
C GLY A 319 1.27 -17.12 7.00
N GLN A 320 1.32 -15.89 6.47
CA GLN A 320 0.61 -15.46 5.26
C GLN A 320 1.54 -15.19 4.07
N ARG A 321 2.83 -15.54 4.17
CA ARG A 321 3.79 -15.26 3.09
C ARG A 321 3.89 -16.44 2.14
N TRP A 322 3.79 -16.12 0.87
CA TRP A 322 3.91 -17.05 -0.23
C TRP A 322 5.14 -16.70 -1.05
N TYR A 323 5.66 -17.70 -1.75
CA TYR A 323 6.85 -17.59 -2.58
C TYR A 323 6.57 -18.23 -3.94
N GLY A 324 7.21 -17.69 -4.96
CA GLY A 324 7.11 -18.16 -6.34
C GLY A 324 8.25 -19.10 -6.68
N GLU A 325 9.12 -18.63 -7.57
CA GLU A 325 10.13 -19.43 -8.23
C GLU A 325 11.17 -19.96 -7.24
N LEU A 326 11.41 -21.28 -7.31
CA LEU A 326 12.53 -21.95 -6.66
C LEU A 326 13.78 -21.87 -7.55
N PHE A 327 14.91 -21.55 -6.90
CA PHE A 327 16.27 -21.65 -7.42
C PHE A 327 16.96 -22.86 -6.78
N ASP A 328 16.99 -23.98 -7.51
CA ASP A 328 17.59 -25.24 -7.10
C ASP A 328 18.53 -25.80 -8.19
N VAL A 329 18.00 -26.51 -9.18
CA VAL A 329 18.70 -26.99 -10.37
C VAL A 329 18.95 -25.83 -11.32
N ASP A 330 17.91 -25.03 -11.56
CA ASP A 330 18.02 -23.79 -12.31
C ASP A 330 18.29 -22.62 -11.35
N LEU A 331 19.49 -22.07 -11.45
CA LEU A 331 19.93 -20.96 -10.60
C LEU A 331 19.71 -19.58 -11.26
N GLU A 332 19.02 -19.54 -12.38
CA GLU A 332 18.76 -18.32 -13.14
C GLU A 332 17.28 -18.21 -13.52
N ARG A 333 16.73 -17.02 -13.34
CA ARG A 333 15.37 -16.66 -13.79
C ARG A 333 15.40 -15.29 -14.46
N THR A 334 14.63 -15.13 -15.52
CA THR A 334 14.48 -13.83 -16.21
C THR A 334 13.03 -13.41 -16.13
N ILE A 335 12.80 -12.23 -15.55
CA ILE A 335 11.49 -11.58 -15.45
C ILE A 335 11.47 -10.44 -16.47
N ASN A 336 10.49 -10.48 -17.38
CA ASN A 336 10.38 -9.51 -18.44
C ASN A 336 9.35 -8.44 -18.07
N PHE A 337 9.80 -7.20 -17.87
CA PHE A 337 8.92 -6.05 -17.76
C PHE A 337 8.81 -5.34 -19.12
N SER A 338 7.59 -4.98 -19.51
CA SER A 338 7.32 -4.22 -20.73
C SER A 338 6.64 -2.90 -20.37
N ILE A 339 7.40 -1.80 -20.47
CA ILE A 339 7.01 -0.47 -20.04
C ILE A 339 7.00 0.48 -21.25
N PRO A 340 5.91 0.50 -22.03
CA PRO A 340 5.81 1.37 -23.19
C PRO A 340 5.81 2.85 -22.76
N ASN A 341 6.46 3.71 -23.52
CA ASN A 341 6.59 5.14 -23.19
C ASN A 341 7.28 5.40 -21.82
N ILE A 342 8.21 4.54 -21.41
CA ILE A 342 9.07 4.81 -20.24
C ILE A 342 9.80 6.16 -20.41
N ASP A 343 9.93 6.90 -19.32
CA ASP A 343 10.66 8.16 -19.29
C ASP A 343 12.15 7.94 -18.95
N THR A 344 12.94 9.00 -18.90
CA THR A 344 14.40 8.91 -18.63
C THR A 344 14.75 8.66 -17.17
N GLU A 345 13.79 8.77 -16.26
CA GLU A 345 14.01 8.51 -14.83
C GLU A 345 14.42 7.06 -14.57
N PRO A 346 15.32 6.81 -13.60
CA PRO A 346 15.74 5.45 -13.28
C PRO A 346 14.56 4.54 -12.92
N VAL A 347 14.69 3.26 -13.28
CA VAL A 347 13.83 2.21 -12.71
C VAL A 347 14.40 1.80 -11.37
N ARG A 348 13.55 1.83 -10.34
CA ARG A 348 13.88 1.40 -8.99
C ARG A 348 13.26 0.03 -8.74
N PHE A 349 14.09 -0.95 -8.48
CA PHE A 349 13.68 -2.30 -8.13
C PHE A 349 13.73 -2.49 -6.62
N LYS A 350 12.75 -3.22 -6.08
CA LYS A 350 12.80 -3.80 -4.74
C LYS A 350 12.45 -5.28 -4.87
N THR A 351 13.42 -6.12 -4.57
CA THR A 351 13.35 -7.58 -4.69
C THR A 351 13.31 -8.20 -3.31
N ALA A 352 12.52 -9.24 -3.13
CA ALA A 352 12.47 -10.01 -1.88
C ALA A 352 12.71 -11.49 -2.18
N ILE A 353 13.58 -12.11 -1.40
CA ILE A 353 13.89 -13.55 -1.50
C ILE A 353 13.96 -14.19 -0.11
N ALA A 354 13.79 -15.51 -0.06
CA ALA A 354 14.11 -16.34 1.11
C ALA A 354 15.13 -17.42 0.75
N SER A 355 16.07 -17.72 1.64
CA SER A 355 17.09 -18.75 1.45
C SER A 355 17.31 -19.55 2.74
N ASN A 356 17.59 -20.84 2.62
CA ASN A 356 17.99 -21.71 3.74
C ASN A 356 19.52 -21.82 3.89
N ALA A 357 20.29 -20.95 3.24
CA ALA A 357 21.74 -20.96 3.34
C ALA A 357 22.18 -20.82 4.81
N VAL A 358 22.95 -21.79 5.32
CA VAL A 358 23.42 -21.74 6.72
C VAL A 358 24.44 -20.61 6.92
N SER A 359 25.27 -20.35 5.91
CA SER A 359 26.25 -19.27 5.88
C SER A 359 26.14 -18.51 4.55
N SER A 360 26.34 -17.20 4.62
CA SER A 360 26.36 -16.32 3.45
C SER A 360 27.66 -16.40 2.66
N SER A 361 28.73 -16.97 3.23
CA SER A 361 30.03 -17.09 2.56
C SER A 361 29.94 -17.98 1.32
N GLY A 362 30.45 -17.47 0.19
CA GLY A 362 30.39 -18.16 -1.11
C GLY A 362 29.00 -18.20 -1.74
N THR A 363 28.05 -17.40 -1.24
CA THR A 363 26.70 -17.27 -1.81
C THR A 363 26.46 -15.89 -2.39
N ALA A 364 25.57 -15.78 -3.36
CA ALA A 364 25.12 -14.48 -3.88
C ALA A 364 23.72 -14.53 -4.51
N GLN A 365 23.08 -13.38 -4.56
CA GLN A 365 21.94 -12.99 -5.39
C GLN A 365 22.41 -11.85 -6.28
N ARG A 366 22.40 -12.09 -7.60
CA ARG A 366 22.87 -11.15 -8.61
C ARG A 366 21.71 -10.76 -9.50
N TYR A 367 21.56 -9.46 -9.73
CA TYR A 367 20.52 -8.86 -10.56
C TYR A 367 21.17 -8.15 -11.74
N SER A 368 20.73 -8.46 -12.95
CA SER A 368 21.29 -7.88 -14.18
C SER A 368 20.23 -7.63 -15.24
N VAL A 369 20.49 -6.67 -16.11
CA VAL A 369 19.67 -6.38 -17.29
C VAL A 369 20.60 -6.31 -18.50
N ASN A 370 20.31 -7.08 -19.54
CA ASN A 370 21.12 -7.14 -20.77
C ASN A 370 22.63 -7.36 -20.51
N GLY A 371 22.96 -8.21 -19.52
CA GLY A 371 24.34 -8.52 -19.13
C GLY A 371 25.00 -7.50 -18.19
N ASN A 372 24.41 -6.32 -17.97
CA ASN A 372 24.92 -5.35 -17.01
C ASN A 372 24.44 -5.70 -15.60
N ILE A 373 25.38 -5.93 -14.68
CA ILE A 373 25.08 -6.21 -13.27
C ILE A 373 24.64 -4.91 -12.59
N LEU A 374 23.43 -4.92 -12.03
CA LEU A 374 22.84 -3.81 -11.29
C LEU A 374 23.09 -3.95 -9.78
N LEU A 375 23.11 -5.19 -9.29
CA LEU A 375 23.41 -5.50 -7.90
C LEU A 375 24.01 -6.90 -7.81
N ASP A 376 25.00 -7.05 -6.93
CA ASP A 376 25.53 -8.33 -6.48
C ASP A 376 25.60 -8.28 -4.95
N ALA A 377 24.87 -9.16 -4.27
CA ALA A 377 24.78 -9.19 -2.81
C ALA A 377 24.76 -10.63 -2.31
N ILE A 378 25.23 -10.85 -1.09
CA ILE A 378 25.14 -12.17 -0.45
C ILE A 378 23.69 -12.63 -0.26
N LEU A 379 23.47 -13.95 -0.27
CA LEU A 379 22.17 -14.52 0.15
C LEU A 379 21.94 -14.28 1.64
N PRO A 380 20.67 -14.16 2.09
CA PRO A 380 20.37 -14.16 3.51
C PRO A 380 20.75 -15.50 4.13
N ALA A 381 21.51 -15.46 5.23
CA ALA A 381 21.90 -16.67 5.97
C ALA A 381 20.90 -16.96 7.09
N SER A 382 20.47 -18.21 7.22
CA SER A 382 19.57 -18.69 8.28
C SER A 382 20.29 -19.04 9.57
N GLY A 383 21.61 -19.20 9.57
CA GLY A 383 22.35 -19.58 10.78
C GLY A 383 21.89 -20.91 11.38
N GLY A 384 21.29 -21.79 10.56
CA GLY A 384 20.79 -23.11 10.99
C GLY A 384 19.28 -23.18 11.30
N VAL A 385 18.51 -22.10 11.12
CA VAL A 385 17.03 -22.18 11.07
C VAL A 385 16.54 -22.52 9.65
N ASP A 386 15.22 -22.71 9.48
CA ASP A 386 14.62 -23.13 8.21
C ASP A 386 14.96 -22.17 7.04
N TYR A 387 14.65 -20.88 7.17
CA TYR A 387 14.88 -19.87 6.13
C TYR A 387 15.15 -18.49 6.72
N SER A 388 16.02 -17.73 6.05
CA SER A 388 16.23 -16.31 6.26
C SER A 388 15.81 -15.51 5.04
N ARG A 389 15.51 -14.23 5.24
CA ARG A 389 14.88 -13.37 4.23
C ARG A 389 15.73 -12.14 3.99
N SER A 390 15.75 -11.67 2.76
CA SER A 390 16.34 -10.37 2.44
C SER A 390 15.49 -9.64 1.43
N THR A 391 15.43 -8.32 1.62
CA THR A 391 14.94 -7.39 0.60
C THR A 391 16.13 -6.59 0.08
N LYS A 392 16.24 -6.43 -1.23
CA LYS A 392 17.28 -5.63 -1.87
C LYS A 392 16.69 -4.60 -2.81
N ALA A 393 17.22 -3.37 -2.73
CA ALA A 393 16.85 -2.28 -3.62
C ALA A 393 18.05 -1.90 -4.50
N PHE A 394 17.79 -1.60 -5.77
CA PHE A 394 18.79 -1.20 -6.76
C PHE A 394 18.13 -0.51 -7.94
N ASN A 395 18.93 0.17 -8.76
CA ASN A 395 18.43 1.01 -9.85
C ASN A 395 18.98 0.59 -11.21
N LEU A 396 18.16 0.75 -12.25
CA LEU A 396 18.58 0.76 -13.65
C LEU A 396 18.46 2.18 -14.19
N ILE A 397 19.59 2.77 -14.58
CA ILE A 397 19.68 4.11 -15.18
C ILE A 397 19.46 3.98 -16.70
N ASN A 398 18.81 4.98 -17.31
CA ASN A 398 18.50 5.02 -18.74
C ASN A 398 17.77 3.74 -19.22
N PRO A 399 16.61 3.42 -18.63
CA PRO A 399 15.95 2.14 -18.85
C PRO A 399 15.39 2.01 -20.29
N PRO A 400 15.56 0.85 -20.96
CA PRO A 400 14.82 0.55 -22.18
C PRO A 400 13.34 0.25 -21.86
N SER A 401 12.48 0.28 -22.88
CA SER A 401 11.06 -0.08 -22.72
C SER A 401 10.82 -1.56 -22.45
N SER A 402 11.75 -2.44 -22.85
CA SER A 402 11.73 -3.87 -22.53
C SER A 402 12.90 -4.19 -21.60
N ILE A 403 12.58 -4.69 -20.40
CA ILE A 403 13.54 -4.90 -19.33
C ILE A 403 13.54 -6.40 -18.95
N PRO A 404 14.47 -7.20 -19.50
CA PRO A 404 14.67 -8.58 -19.08
C PRO A 404 15.54 -8.61 -17.81
N LEU A 405 14.91 -8.47 -16.63
CA LEU A 405 15.61 -8.56 -15.36
C LEU A 405 15.98 -10.01 -15.08
N LYS A 406 17.28 -10.32 -15.19
CA LYS A 406 17.84 -11.62 -14.85
C LYS A 406 18.28 -11.64 -13.39
N ILE A 407 17.76 -12.61 -12.65
CA ILE A 407 18.12 -12.96 -11.28
C ILE A 407 18.97 -14.23 -11.34
N THR A 408 20.13 -14.21 -10.68
CA THR A 408 21.06 -15.33 -10.60
C THR A 408 21.41 -15.61 -9.16
N VAL A 409 21.28 -16.86 -8.74
CA VAL A 409 21.63 -17.34 -7.40
C VAL A 409 22.96 -18.09 -7.47
N ILE A 410 23.93 -17.68 -6.66
CA ILE A 410 25.16 -18.43 -6.43
C ILE A 410 25.02 -19.06 -5.05
N ARG A 411 25.25 -20.37 -4.97
CA ARG A 411 25.16 -21.14 -3.72
C ARG A 411 26.45 -21.89 -3.44
N ASN A 412 26.79 -22.01 -2.17
CA ASN A 412 27.97 -22.72 -1.68
C ASN A 412 27.74 -24.22 -1.48
N SER A 413 26.48 -24.69 -1.56
CA SER A 413 26.12 -26.10 -1.46
C SER A 413 24.83 -26.39 -2.26
N PRO A 414 24.68 -27.59 -2.87
CA PRO A 414 23.44 -28.00 -3.55
C PRO A 414 22.20 -28.06 -2.65
N ASN A 415 22.37 -28.11 -1.33
CA ASN A 415 21.26 -28.12 -0.37
C ASN A 415 20.69 -26.70 -0.09
N VAL A 416 21.35 -25.66 -0.62
CA VAL A 416 20.84 -24.30 -0.53
C VAL A 416 19.73 -24.12 -1.57
N LEU A 417 18.53 -23.90 -1.08
CA LEU A 417 17.32 -23.53 -1.80
C LEU A 417 17.05 -22.04 -1.57
N THR A 418 16.74 -21.34 -2.64
CA THR A 418 16.35 -19.93 -2.59
C THR A 418 15.04 -19.74 -3.34
N TYR A 419 14.16 -18.92 -2.81
CA TYR A 419 12.83 -18.67 -3.37
C TYR A 419 12.63 -17.18 -3.62
N LEU A 420 12.11 -16.84 -4.79
CA LEU A 420 11.64 -15.49 -5.08
C LEU A 420 10.31 -15.26 -4.36
N ASP A 421 10.19 -14.15 -3.64
CA ASP A 421 8.91 -13.65 -3.13
C ASP A 421 8.32 -12.73 -4.19
N ARG A 422 8.97 -11.58 -4.44
CA ARG A 422 8.50 -10.59 -5.41
C ARG A 422 9.58 -9.68 -5.95
N VAL A 423 9.27 -9.04 -7.08
CA VAL A 423 10.00 -7.91 -7.66
C VAL A 423 9.04 -6.75 -7.86
N VAL A 424 9.20 -5.68 -7.09
CA VAL A 424 8.47 -4.41 -7.24
C VAL A 424 9.30 -3.46 -8.09
N LEU A 425 8.64 -2.78 -9.02
CA LEU A 425 9.23 -1.84 -9.96
C LEU A 425 8.54 -0.47 -9.83
N ASN A 426 9.33 0.59 -9.66
CA ASN A 426 8.86 1.98 -9.73
C ASN A 426 9.69 2.79 -10.74
N THR A 427 9.06 3.63 -11.53
CA THR A 427 9.72 4.54 -12.49
C THR A 427 8.75 5.63 -12.94
N LYS A 428 9.09 6.40 -13.98
CA LYS A 428 8.16 7.31 -14.67
C LYS A 428 7.85 6.84 -16.08
N ARG A 429 6.63 7.11 -16.52
CA ARG A 429 6.21 7.00 -17.91
C ARG A 429 5.76 8.35 -18.43
N LYS A 430 6.02 8.61 -19.71
CA LYS A 430 5.45 9.76 -20.41
C LYS A 430 3.93 9.60 -20.50
N LEU A 431 3.19 10.70 -20.38
CA LEU A 431 1.74 10.74 -20.57
C LEU A 431 1.40 10.61 -22.07
N VAL A 432 1.51 9.40 -22.57
CA VAL A 432 1.14 9.01 -23.93
C VAL A 432 0.15 7.86 -23.81
N PHE A 433 -1.03 8.04 -24.40
CA PHE A 433 -2.08 7.03 -24.38
C PHE A 433 -1.58 5.72 -25.00
N TYR A 434 -1.85 4.60 -24.34
CA TYR A 434 -1.41 3.27 -24.76
C TYR A 434 -2.43 2.20 -24.35
N GLY A 435 -2.68 1.23 -25.25
CA GLY A 435 -3.56 0.09 -24.99
C GLY A 435 -5.05 0.45 -24.99
N THR A 436 -5.82 -0.24 -24.16
CA THR A 436 -7.28 -0.01 -24.01
C THR A 436 -7.58 0.99 -22.91
N GLN A 437 -6.80 0.95 -21.83
CA GLN A 437 -6.91 1.81 -20.67
C GLN A 437 -5.59 1.82 -19.88
N PHE A 438 -5.34 2.90 -19.14
CA PHE A 438 -4.24 2.95 -18.17
C PHE A 438 -4.54 3.94 -17.04
N GLY A 439 -3.98 3.65 -15.86
CA GLY A 439 -3.99 4.59 -14.73
C GLY A 439 -2.73 5.45 -14.68
N PHE A 440 -2.87 6.69 -14.21
CA PHE A 440 -1.77 7.63 -13.98
C PHE A 440 -1.97 8.44 -12.69
N ARG A 441 -0.87 8.79 -12.03
CA ARG A 441 -0.82 9.57 -10.79
C ARG A 441 0.52 10.24 -10.61
N LEU A 442 0.58 11.20 -9.70
CA LEU A 442 1.81 11.83 -9.23
C LEU A 442 1.84 11.89 -7.71
N LEU A 443 2.93 11.44 -7.08
CA LEU A 443 3.18 11.49 -5.63
C LEU A 443 3.44 12.90 -5.07
N SER A 444 3.31 13.92 -5.92
CA SER A 444 3.70 15.32 -5.68
C SER A 444 5.21 15.50 -5.56
N ALA A 445 5.80 16.28 -6.48
CA ALA A 445 7.21 16.65 -6.42
C ALA A 445 7.45 18.08 -5.89
N ASN A 446 6.45 18.98 -5.93
CA ASN A 446 6.66 20.41 -5.66
C ASN A 446 5.48 21.03 -4.89
N ASN A 447 5.70 21.40 -3.63
CA ASN A 447 4.73 22.10 -2.77
C ASN A 447 4.44 23.56 -3.21
N ALA A 448 5.01 24.00 -4.34
CA ALA A 448 4.90 25.37 -4.85
C ALA A 448 3.79 25.55 -5.90
N SER A 449 3.29 24.46 -6.50
CA SER A 449 2.24 24.51 -7.52
C SER A 449 0.88 24.21 -6.89
N SER A 450 -0.11 25.04 -7.17
CA SER A 450 -1.50 24.86 -6.73
C SER A 450 -2.37 24.26 -7.83
N ASN A 451 -2.05 24.52 -9.09
CA ASN A 451 -2.77 24.01 -10.26
C ASN A 451 -1.83 23.41 -11.31
N ALA A 452 -2.26 22.33 -11.95
CA ALA A 452 -1.51 21.65 -12.99
C ALA A 452 -2.37 21.40 -14.24
N ALA A 453 -1.76 21.51 -15.42
CA ALA A 453 -2.31 21.04 -16.69
C ALA A 453 -1.71 19.68 -17.03
N TYR A 454 -2.55 18.66 -17.25
CA TYR A 454 -2.12 17.35 -17.71
C TYR A 454 -2.29 17.26 -19.22
N GLU A 455 -1.26 16.81 -19.93
CA GLU A 455 -1.27 16.64 -21.38
C GLU A 455 -1.07 15.17 -21.74
N ILE A 456 -2.12 14.53 -22.25
CA ILE A 456 -2.07 13.14 -22.69
C ILE A 456 -1.93 13.11 -24.21
N LEU A 457 -0.77 12.70 -24.69
CA LEU A 457 -0.47 12.56 -26.11
C LEU A 457 -1.13 11.30 -26.71
N ASN A 458 -1.34 11.29 -28.03
CA ASN A 458 -1.97 10.20 -28.78
C ASN A 458 -3.35 9.78 -28.25
N PHE A 459 -4.10 10.72 -27.68
CA PHE A 459 -5.39 10.43 -27.08
C PHE A 459 -6.47 10.17 -28.15
N PRO A 460 -7.23 9.06 -28.05
CA PRO A 460 -8.25 8.72 -29.04
C PRO A 460 -9.46 9.65 -28.95
N SER A 461 -10.13 9.89 -30.08
CA SER A 461 -11.31 10.76 -30.16
C SER A 461 -12.52 10.26 -29.34
N THR A 462 -12.62 8.95 -29.15
CA THR A 462 -13.64 8.31 -28.29
C THR A 462 -13.20 8.22 -26.82
N GLY A 463 -11.97 8.60 -26.52
CA GLY A 463 -11.39 8.43 -25.19
C GLY A 463 -11.99 9.35 -24.13
N PHE A 464 -11.80 8.96 -22.88
CA PHE A 464 -12.16 9.78 -21.73
C PHE A 464 -11.25 9.51 -20.53
N VAL A 465 -11.24 10.44 -19.58
CA VAL A 465 -10.47 10.36 -18.33
C VAL A 465 -11.42 10.45 -17.15
N TRP A 466 -11.28 9.56 -16.17
CA TRP A 466 -11.95 9.68 -14.86
C TRP A 466 -10.92 9.94 -13.76
N ASP A 467 -11.27 10.82 -12.81
CA ASP A 467 -10.65 10.87 -11.49
C ASP A 467 -11.26 9.73 -10.65
N VAL A 468 -10.39 8.81 -10.24
CA VAL A 468 -10.74 7.59 -9.50
C VAL A 468 -10.16 7.62 -8.08
N SER A 469 -9.84 8.82 -7.58
CA SER A 469 -9.31 9.02 -6.23
C SER A 469 -10.34 8.62 -5.15
N ASP A 470 -11.62 8.88 -5.39
CA ASP A 470 -12.73 8.32 -4.61
C ASP A 470 -13.19 7.01 -5.29
N ARG A 471 -13.00 5.88 -4.58
CA ARG A 471 -13.25 4.55 -5.14
C ARG A 471 -14.72 4.27 -5.42
N GLN A 472 -15.63 4.93 -4.71
CA GLN A 472 -17.07 4.74 -4.87
C GLN A 472 -17.70 5.83 -5.75
N ARG A 473 -17.06 6.99 -5.87
CA ARG A 473 -17.56 8.15 -6.62
C ARG A 473 -16.53 8.68 -7.62
N PRO A 474 -16.08 7.86 -8.58
CA PRO A 474 -15.27 8.37 -9.67
C PRO A 474 -16.01 9.47 -10.44
N LYS A 475 -15.25 10.40 -11.00
CA LYS A 475 -15.78 11.56 -11.72
C LYS A 475 -15.16 11.64 -13.10
N LYS A 476 -15.96 11.92 -14.12
CA LYS A 476 -15.50 12.11 -15.49
C LYS A 476 -14.88 13.50 -15.63
N ILE A 477 -13.63 13.58 -16.08
CA ILE A 477 -12.92 14.84 -16.28
C ILE A 477 -13.27 15.40 -17.66
N GLU A 478 -13.70 16.66 -17.69
CA GLU A 478 -13.83 17.42 -18.92
C GLU A 478 -12.50 18.09 -19.29
N GLY A 479 -12.20 18.13 -20.59
CA GLY A 479 -10.94 18.66 -21.11
C GLY A 479 -11.06 18.98 -22.59
N VAL A 480 -9.95 19.41 -23.18
CA VAL A 480 -9.88 19.80 -24.59
C VAL A 480 -9.02 18.79 -25.34
N LEU A 481 -9.57 18.20 -26.40
CA LEU A 481 -8.82 17.37 -27.34
C LEU A 481 -8.46 18.21 -28.57
N ALA A 482 -7.18 18.44 -28.80
CA ALA A 482 -6.67 19.13 -29.99
C ALA A 482 -5.44 18.39 -30.53
N SER A 483 -5.41 18.10 -31.82
CA SER A 483 -4.28 17.42 -32.48
C SER A 483 -3.83 16.13 -31.76
N ASN A 484 -4.79 15.31 -31.32
CA ASN A 484 -4.57 14.08 -30.53
C ASN A 484 -3.90 14.28 -29.16
N ILE A 485 -3.94 15.50 -28.62
CA ILE A 485 -3.51 15.81 -27.26
C ILE A 485 -4.75 16.15 -26.45
N PHE A 486 -5.03 15.37 -25.41
CA PHE A 486 -6.09 15.67 -24.45
C PHE A 486 -5.50 16.43 -23.27
N THR A 487 -6.01 17.64 -23.03
CA THR A 487 -5.55 18.53 -21.97
C THR A 487 -6.66 18.83 -20.98
N PHE A 488 -6.39 18.66 -19.69
CA PHE A 488 -7.26 19.10 -18.60
C PHE A 488 -6.47 19.72 -17.46
N LYS A 489 -7.11 20.61 -16.70
CA LYS A 489 -6.53 21.38 -15.61
C LYS A 489 -7.21 21.02 -14.30
N THR A 490 -6.43 20.86 -13.23
CA THR A 490 -6.96 20.52 -11.90
C THR A 490 -6.01 20.96 -10.78
N SER A 491 -6.47 20.91 -9.52
CA SER A 491 -5.62 21.16 -8.35
C SER A 491 -4.43 20.19 -8.34
N PHE A 492 -3.25 20.71 -8.01
CA PHE A 492 -2.03 19.91 -7.96
C PHE A 492 -1.88 19.23 -6.59
N GLU A 493 -2.55 18.10 -6.46
CA GLU A 493 -2.51 17.22 -5.30
C GLU A 493 -2.44 15.75 -5.75
N TYR A 494 -2.19 14.83 -4.82
CA TYR A 494 -2.21 13.40 -5.14
C TYR A 494 -3.60 12.98 -5.59
N LYS A 495 -3.70 12.57 -6.86
CA LYS A 495 -4.90 12.01 -7.47
C LYS A 495 -4.55 10.77 -8.27
N GLU A 496 -5.48 9.82 -8.29
CA GLU A 496 -5.44 8.67 -9.18
C GLU A 496 -6.40 8.95 -10.33
N PHE A 497 -5.89 8.94 -11.55
CA PHE A 497 -6.69 9.06 -12.76
C PHE A 497 -6.64 7.77 -13.57
N ALA A 498 -7.69 7.54 -14.35
CA ALA A 498 -7.73 6.46 -15.33
C ALA A 498 -8.22 6.99 -16.68
N ALA A 499 -7.51 6.64 -17.75
CA ALA A 499 -7.88 6.95 -19.12
C ALA A 499 -8.36 5.68 -19.84
N SER A 500 -9.38 5.81 -20.69
CA SER A 500 -9.88 4.74 -21.56
C SER A 500 -9.88 5.19 -23.02
N ASN A 501 -9.75 4.23 -23.94
CA ASN A 501 -9.91 4.47 -25.38
C ASN A 501 -11.38 4.65 -25.79
N GLY A 502 -12.33 4.37 -24.89
CA GLY A 502 -13.76 4.51 -25.13
C GLY A 502 -14.40 3.45 -26.04
N SER A 503 -13.67 2.38 -26.38
CA SER A 503 -14.14 1.33 -27.29
C SER A 503 -13.90 -0.09 -26.79
N SER A 504 -12.94 -0.29 -25.87
CA SER A 504 -12.62 -1.59 -25.29
C SER A 504 -12.43 -1.47 -23.79
N TYR A 505 -13.03 -2.42 -23.06
CA TYR A 505 -13.09 -2.42 -21.60
C TYR A 505 -12.74 -3.81 -21.08
N TYR A 506 -12.45 -3.91 -19.78
CA TYR A 506 -12.30 -5.22 -19.15
C TYR A 506 -13.66 -5.91 -19.02
N THR A 507 -13.61 -7.24 -19.12
CA THR A 507 -14.75 -8.13 -18.91
C THR A 507 -14.79 -8.61 -17.48
N LEU A 508 -15.99 -8.73 -16.93
CA LEU A 508 -16.23 -9.26 -15.60
C LEU A 508 -16.21 -10.79 -15.59
N LYS A 509 -15.94 -11.39 -14.43
CA LYS A 509 -16.18 -12.81 -14.20
C LYS A 509 -17.54 -13.02 -13.52
N GLU A 510 -18.37 -13.89 -14.11
CA GLU A 510 -19.63 -14.34 -13.55
C GLU A 510 -19.41 -15.36 -12.43
N LEU A 511 -20.25 -15.32 -11.39
CA LEU A 511 -20.15 -16.22 -10.25
C LEU A 511 -21.48 -16.93 -9.95
N GLU A 512 -22.55 -16.20 -9.64
CA GLU A 512 -23.88 -16.77 -9.34
C GLU A 512 -24.91 -15.70 -8.89
N GLN A 513 -26.20 -16.02 -9.00
CA GLN A 513 -27.29 -15.28 -8.36
C GLN A 513 -27.32 -15.57 -6.85
N LEU A 514 -27.42 -14.52 -6.02
CA LEU A 514 -27.58 -14.70 -4.59
C LEU A 514 -29.04 -15.02 -4.26
N LEU A 515 -29.33 -16.29 -3.93
CA LEU A 515 -30.64 -16.66 -3.41
C LEU A 515 -30.84 -16.04 -2.02
N THR A 516 -31.90 -15.24 -1.86
CA THR A 516 -32.27 -14.55 -0.60
C THR A 516 -32.57 -15.50 0.57
N LYS A 517 -32.48 -16.83 0.38
CA LYS A 517 -32.60 -17.84 1.44
C LYS A 517 -31.32 -18.07 2.26
N ILE A 518 -30.21 -17.40 1.96
CA ILE A 518 -28.92 -17.63 2.65
C ILE A 518 -28.68 -16.59 3.76
N TYR A 519 -29.69 -16.31 4.59
CA TYR A 519 -29.47 -15.50 5.81
C TYR A 519 -28.79 -16.29 6.94
N THR A 520 -28.65 -17.62 6.81
CA THR A 520 -28.01 -18.46 7.85
C THR A 520 -26.55 -18.82 7.56
N HIS A 521 -26.07 -18.75 6.30
CA HIS A 521 -24.73 -19.25 5.96
C HIS A 521 -23.65 -18.15 5.87
N TYR A 522 -23.98 -16.94 5.41
CA TYR A 522 -22.97 -15.90 5.16
C TYR A 522 -22.43 -15.20 6.42
N ARG A 523 -23.07 -15.37 7.59
CA ARG A 523 -22.51 -14.88 8.85
C ARG A 523 -21.26 -15.65 9.29
N ARG A 524 -20.99 -16.84 8.72
CA ARG A 524 -19.79 -17.64 9.05
C ARG A 524 -18.57 -17.36 8.17
N GLN A 525 -18.71 -16.73 7.00
CA GLN A 525 -17.57 -16.44 6.11
C GLN A 525 -17.07 -14.98 6.16
N ILE A 526 -17.73 -14.11 6.93
CA ILE A 526 -17.27 -12.74 7.23
C ILE A 526 -16.62 -12.67 8.63
N ILE A 527 -16.56 -13.79 9.36
CA ILE A 527 -15.92 -13.91 10.69
C ILE A 527 -15.08 -15.20 10.77
N SER A 528 -14.31 -15.52 9.72
CA SER A 528 -13.28 -16.56 9.80
C SER A 528 -11.96 -16.03 9.24
#